data_AF-A0A1Q7AJF0-F1
#
_entry.id   AF-A0A1Q7AJF0-F1
#
_cell.length_a   1.000
_cell.length_b   1.000
_cell.length_c   1.000
_cell.angle_alpha   90.00
_cell.angle_beta   90.00
_cell.angle_gamma   90.00
#
_symmetry.space_group_name_H-M   'P 1'
#
loop_
_entity.id
_entity.type
_entity.pdbx_description
1 polymer ?
#
loop_
_entity_poly.entity_id
_entity_poly.type
_entity_poly.pdbx_seq_one_letter_code
_entity_poly.pdbx_strand_id
1 'polypeptide(L)'
;MAVNRSTIRNADPRLDLGDLAESLALRACISTPIFTSAELFGVLTVYGTQTAGFSDETIASVGMLAQEIGLAIARADADGDDTRLVVRRPQIAAVS
;
A
#
# COMPACT_ATOMS: atom_id res chain seq x y z
N MET A 1 -10.46 -16.87 9.29
CA MET A 1 -9.08 -16.61 8.89
C MET A 1 -8.63 -15.31 9.55
N ALA A 2 -7.53 -15.33 10.30
CA ALA A 2 -7.01 -14.13 10.94
C ALA A 2 -6.12 -13.38 9.94
N VAL A 3 -6.69 -12.41 9.23
CA VAL A 3 -5.91 -11.42 8.49
C VAL A 3 -5.31 -10.45 9.51
N ASN A 4 -4.01 -10.26 9.46
CA ASN A 4 -3.35 -9.22 10.25
C ASN A 4 -3.84 -7.85 9.76
N ARG A 5 -4.65 -7.15 10.56
CA ARG A 5 -5.25 -5.85 10.22
C ARG A 5 -4.30 -4.67 10.46
N SER A 6 -3.05 -4.94 10.80
CA SER A 6 -2.07 -3.91 11.16
C SER A 6 -1.16 -3.55 9.99
N THR A 7 -0.86 -2.25 9.87
CA THR A 7 0.13 -1.73 8.93
C THR A 7 1.53 -2.26 9.29
N ILE A 8 2.22 -2.84 8.31
CA ILE A 8 3.64 -3.16 8.40
C ILE A 8 4.42 -1.87 8.14
N ARG A 9 5.30 -1.51 9.07
CA ARG A 9 6.01 -0.23 9.09
C ARG A 9 7.49 -0.47 8.87
N ASN A 10 8.10 0.34 8.01
CA ASN A 10 9.55 0.38 7.77
C ASN A 10 10.17 -1.01 7.55
N ALA A 11 9.47 -1.87 6.79
CA ALA A 11 10.05 -3.16 6.38
C ALA A 11 11.12 -2.95 5.31
N ASP A 12 12.05 -3.92 5.22
CA ASP A 12 13.09 -3.91 4.19
C ASP A 12 12.46 -4.16 2.80
N PRO A 13 12.54 -3.20 1.85
CA PRO A 13 11.98 -3.35 0.50
C PRO A 13 12.51 -4.54 -0.29
N ARG A 14 13.69 -5.06 0.06
CA ARG A 14 14.27 -6.23 -0.60
C ARG A 14 13.43 -7.48 -0.46
N LEU A 15 12.61 -7.55 0.60
CA LEU A 15 11.74 -8.70 0.85
C LEU A 15 10.61 -8.81 -0.19
N ASP A 16 10.19 -7.70 -0.80
CA ASP A 16 9.15 -7.68 -1.85
C ASP A 16 9.78 -7.58 -3.25
N LEU A 17 10.82 -6.77 -3.42
CA LEU A 17 11.33 -6.40 -4.75
C LEU A 17 12.70 -6.99 -5.11
N GLY A 18 13.40 -7.67 -4.19
CA GLY A 18 14.73 -8.22 -4.43
C GLY A 18 15.72 -7.17 -4.94
N ASP A 19 16.50 -7.51 -5.98
CA ASP A 19 17.54 -6.64 -6.57
C ASP A 19 16.98 -5.32 -7.14
N LEU A 20 15.68 -5.28 -7.48
CA LEU A 20 15.03 -4.04 -7.94
C LEU A 20 15.02 -2.97 -6.84
N ALA A 21 14.83 -3.36 -5.58
CA ALA A 21 14.92 -2.42 -4.45
C ALA A 21 16.29 -1.76 -4.36
N GLU A 22 17.33 -2.51 -4.68
CA GLU A 22 18.72 -2.04 -4.66
C GLU A 22 18.97 -1.05 -5.80
N SER A 23 18.54 -1.40 -7.02
CA SER A 23 18.68 -0.56 -8.21
C SER A 23 17.94 0.78 -8.11
N LEU A 24 16.85 0.82 -7.34
CA LEU A 24 16.04 2.02 -7.08
C LEU A 24 16.41 2.72 -5.76
N ALA A 25 17.46 2.25 -5.09
CA ALA A 25 17.93 2.77 -3.80
C ALA A 25 16.83 2.82 -2.71
N LEU A 26 15.87 1.89 -2.73
CA LEU A 26 14.81 1.80 -1.73
C LEU A 26 15.41 1.34 -0.40
N ARG A 27 14.93 1.93 0.70
CA ARG A 27 15.44 1.72 2.07
C ARG A 27 14.36 1.42 3.09
N ALA A 28 13.11 1.81 2.83
CA ALA A 28 11.99 1.50 3.70
C ALA A 28 10.70 1.31 2.89
N CYS A 29 9.76 0.53 3.41
CA CYS A 29 8.40 0.50 2.91
C CYS A 29 7.35 0.54 4.03
N ILE A 30 6.17 1.07 3.69
CA ILE A 30 4.94 0.96 4.47
C ILE A 30 3.99 0.07 3.68
N SER A 31 3.43 -0.96 4.29
CA SER A 31 2.37 -1.77 3.68
C SER A 31 1.14 -1.74 4.57
N THR A 32 0.04 -1.22 4.04
CA THR A 32 -1.22 -1.09 4.76
C THR A 32 -2.35 -1.82 4.03
N PRO A 33 -3.16 -2.64 4.72
CA PRO A 33 -4.28 -3.32 4.08
C PRO A 33 -5.36 -2.31 3.66
N ILE A 34 -5.99 -2.57 2.52
CA ILE A 34 -7.20 -1.88 2.04
C ILE A 34 -8.37 -2.83 2.26
N PHE A 35 -9.40 -2.36 2.96
CA PHE A 35 -10.62 -3.10 3.19
C PHE A 35 -11.80 -2.45 2.46
N THR A 36 -12.65 -3.26 1.82
CA THR A 36 -13.99 -2.86 1.41
C THR A 36 -14.96 -3.42 2.44
N SER A 37 -15.62 -2.52 3.19
CA SER A 37 -16.42 -2.90 4.37
C SER A 37 -15.64 -3.74 5.39
N ALA A 38 -15.82 -5.06 5.41
CA ALA A 38 -15.11 -5.99 6.31
C ALA A 38 -14.22 -6.99 5.55
N GLU A 39 -14.16 -6.90 4.22
CA GLU A 39 -13.40 -7.80 3.36
C GLU A 39 -12.06 -7.17 2.97
N LEU A 40 -10.99 -7.96 3.02
CA LEU A 40 -9.68 -7.51 2.55
C LEU A 40 -9.71 -7.43 1.03
N PHE A 41 -9.62 -6.21 0.50
CA PHE A 41 -9.54 -5.98 -0.94
C PHE A 41 -8.11 -6.14 -1.47
N GLY A 42 -7.12 -5.61 -0.73
CA GLY A 42 -5.74 -5.63 -1.15
C GLY A 42 -4.79 -4.94 -0.18
N VAL A 43 -3.60 -4.56 -0.65
CA VAL A 43 -2.57 -3.88 0.14
C VAL A 43 -2.05 -2.68 -0.64
N LEU A 44 -1.96 -1.52 0.03
CA LEU A 44 -1.22 -0.35 -0.44
C LEU A 44 0.19 -0.41 0.13
N THR A 45 1.19 -0.51 -0.75
CA THR A 45 2.60 -0.43 -0.37
C THR A 45 3.24 0.86 -0.88
N VAL A 46 3.88 1.60 0.00
CA VAL A 46 4.66 2.81 -0.30
C VAL A 46 6.13 2.50 -0.06
N TYR A 47 6.96 2.82 -1.04
CA TYR A 47 8.42 2.64 -0.98
C TYR A 47 9.12 3.98 -0.85
N GLY A 48 10.16 4.03 -0.02
CA GLY A 48 10.94 5.23 0.24
C GLY A 48 12.43 4.95 0.14
N THR A 49 13.19 5.95 -0.27
CA THR A 49 14.66 5.93 -0.34
C THR A 49 15.31 6.45 0.94
N GLN A 50 14.53 7.02 1.86
CA GLN A 50 15.04 7.57 3.11
C GLN A 50 15.60 6.48 4.05
N THR A 51 16.85 6.63 4.46
CA THR A 51 17.51 5.66 5.36
C THR A 51 16.93 5.68 6.78
N ALA A 52 16.36 6.81 7.21
CA ALA A 52 15.73 6.95 8.52
C ALA A 52 14.33 6.28 8.61
N GLY A 53 13.78 5.82 7.48
CA GLY A 53 12.40 5.34 7.41
C GLY A 53 11.35 6.46 7.45
N PHE A 54 10.09 6.06 7.42
CA PHE A 54 8.95 6.99 7.45
C PHE A 54 8.62 7.44 8.87
N SER A 55 8.17 8.69 9.00
CA SER A 55 7.67 9.22 10.27
C SER A 55 6.30 8.63 10.61
N ASP A 56 5.92 8.68 11.88
CA ASP A 56 4.59 8.24 12.34
C ASP A 56 3.46 9.01 11.65
N GLU A 57 3.66 10.30 11.37
CA GLU A 57 2.71 11.14 10.63
C GLU A 57 2.52 10.65 9.19
N THR A 58 3.61 10.29 8.50
CA THR A 58 3.52 9.72 7.15
C THR A 58 2.84 8.35 7.19
N ILE A 59 3.18 7.50 8.17
CA ILE A 59 2.55 6.17 8.33
C ILE A 59 1.04 6.32 8.58
N ALA A 60 0.63 7.26 9.45
CA ALA A 60 -0.77 7.56 9.70
C ALA A 60 -1.48 8.06 8.43
N SER A 61 -0.83 8.94 7.67
CA SER A 61 -1.36 9.46 6.40
C SER A 61 -1.59 8.35 5.37
N VAL A 62 -0.64 7.43 5.22
CA VAL A 62 -0.79 6.25 4.34
C VAL A 62 -1.94 5.35 4.81
N GLY A 63 -2.10 5.17 6.13
CA GLY A 63 -3.24 4.44 6.70
C GLY A 63 -4.59 5.11 6.43
N MET A 64 -4.67 6.46 6.45
CA MET A 64 -5.88 7.19 6.07
C MET A 64 -6.18 7.04 4.58
N LEU A 65 -5.16 7.16 3.72
CA LEU A 65 -5.32 6.95 2.27
C LEU A 65 -5.87 5.56 1.94
N ALA A 66 -5.39 4.51 2.60
CA ALA A 66 -5.91 3.17 2.38
C ALA A 66 -7.38 3.00 2.77
N GLN A 67 -7.84 3.71 3.80
CA GLN A 67 -9.26 3.74 4.18
C GLN A 67 -10.11 4.45 3.12
N GLU A 68 -9.64 5.61 2.63
CA GLU A 68 -10.34 6.36 1.59
C GLU A 68 -10.40 5.58 0.26
N ILE A 69 -9.32 4.87 -0.11
CA ILE A 69 -9.31 3.98 -1.28
C ILE A 69 -10.35 2.87 -1.11
N GLY A 70 -10.42 2.22 0.05
CA GLY A 70 -11.40 1.18 0.33
C GLY A 70 -12.85 1.70 0.21
N LEU A 71 -13.11 2.91 0.69
CA LEU A 71 -14.41 3.57 0.57
C LEU A 71 -14.76 3.90 -0.88
N ALA A 72 -13.79 4.38 -1.67
CA ALA A 72 -13.99 4.69 -3.08
C ALA A 72 -14.33 3.43 -3.90
N ILE A 73 -13.62 2.32 -3.66
CA ILE A 73 -13.89 1.03 -4.31
C ILE A 73 -15.31 0.55 -3.95
N ALA A 74 -15.66 0.56 -2.67
CA ALA A 74 -16.98 0.12 -2.22
C ALA A 74 -18.14 0.93 -2.84
N ARG A 75 -17.91 2.23 -3.14
CA ARG A 75 -18.87 3.07 -3.85
C ARG A 75 -18.99 2.69 -5.33
N ALA A 76 -17.87 2.48 -6.03
CA ALA A 76 -17.87 2.09 -7.44
C ALA A 76 -18.58 0.75 -7.65
N ASP A 77 -18.32 -0.23 -6.78
CA ASP A 77 -18.98 -1.54 -6.81
C ASP A 77 -20.51 -1.42 -6.60
N ALA A 78 -20.95 -0.53 -5.69
CA ALA A 78 -22.37 -0.31 -5.40
C ALA A 78 -23.10 0.39 -6.55
N ASP A 79 -22.41 1.26 -7.30
CA ASP A 79 -22.96 1.99 -8.44
C ASP A 79 -23.04 1.14 -9.73
N GLY A 80 -22.58 -0.13 -9.68
CA GLY A 80 -22.59 -1.06 -10.82
C GLY A 80 -21.51 -0.78 -11.86
N ASP A 81 -20.52 0.05 -11.50
CA ASP A 81 -19.33 0.25 -12.31
C ASP A 81 -18.41 -0.96 -12.13
N ASP A 82 -18.43 -1.88 -13.10
CA ASP A 82 -17.58 -3.07 -13.14
C ASP A 82 -16.12 -2.67 -13.48
N THR A 83 -15.58 -1.68 -12.75
CA THR A 83 -14.18 -1.30 -12.80
C THR A 83 -13.40 -2.43 -12.13
N ARG A 84 -13.13 -3.47 -12.93
CA ARG A 84 -12.07 -4.44 -12.65
C ARG A 84 -10.79 -3.65 -12.48
N LEU A 85 -10.43 -3.37 -11.23
CA LEU A 85 -9.15 -2.79 -10.88
C LEU A 85 -8.09 -3.82 -11.27
N VAL A 86 -7.58 -3.67 -12.49
CA VAL A 86 -6.53 -4.52 -13.02
C VAL A 86 -5.32 -4.27 -12.13
N VAL A 87 -5.02 -5.23 -11.26
CA VAL A 87 -3.74 -5.27 -10.53
C VAL A 87 -2.64 -5.34 -11.58
N ARG A 88 -2.13 -4.18 -11.96
CA ARG A 88 -0.98 -4.08 -12.84
C ARG A 88 0.25 -4.46 -12.04
N ARG A 89 1.25 -5.02 -12.72
CA ARG A 89 2.59 -5.25 -12.14
C ARG A 89 2.98 -3.99 -11.35
N PRO A 90 3.56 -4.13 -10.15
CA PRO A 90 3.86 -2.99 -9.29
C PRO A 90 4.61 -1.94 -10.11
N GLN A 91 3.94 -0.82 -10.39
CA GLN A 91 4.55 0.33 -11.02
C GLN A 91 5.08 1.15 -9.85
N ILE A 92 6.38 1.08 -9.65
CA ILE A 92 7.05 1.84 -8.59
C ILE A 92 7.00 3.30 -9.04
N ALA A 93 5.95 4.00 -8.62
CA ALA A 93 5.87 5.44 -8.76
C ALA A 93 6.76 6.05 -7.68
N ALA A 94 7.93 6.55 -8.07
CA ALA A 94 8.71 7.41 -7.21
C ALA A 94 7.92 8.73 -7.06
N VAL A 95 7.46 9.02 -5.84
CA VAL A 95 6.95 10.34 -5.49
C VAL A 95 8.15 11.12 -4.97
N SER A 96 8.61 12.09 -5.78
CA SER A 96 9.72 13.00 -5.46
C SER A 96 9.37 13.99 -4.36
#